data_AF-A0A7T5E3Y1-F1
#
_entry.id   AF-A0A7T5E3Y1-F1
#
_cell.length_a   1.000
_cell.length_b   1.000
_cell.length_c   1.000
_cell.angle_alpha   90.00
_cell.angle_beta   90.00
_cell.angle_gamma   90.00
#
_symmetry.space_group_name_H-M   'P 1'
#
loop_
_entity.id
_entity.type
_entity.pdbx_description
1 polymer ?
#
loop_
_entity_poly.entity_id
_entity_poly.type
_entity_poly.pdbx_seq_one_letter_code
_entity_poly.pdbx_strand_id
1 'polypeptide(L)'
;MTTPNDASNPETPEKETSPRRPSRAKRNTSEGGLVKAGDSGVVFVLDDETRLVETDSLPNHRPIALSSFEIVGTLDQAGQRPIGANTFMISTLDTLPGHRPVGVSTLIISDLHTLPGDRPIAPNDVIDPRPSVLMGYLD
;
A
#
# COMPACT_ATOMS: atom_id res chain seq x y z
N MET A 1 51.43 -50.58 19.02
CA MET A 1 51.44 -51.62 17.97
C MET A 1 50.38 -51.26 16.95
N THR A 2 50.76 -51.33 15.68
CA THR A 2 50.11 -50.80 14.47
C THR A 2 49.21 -51.85 13.82
N THR A 3 48.08 -51.44 13.22
CA THR A 3 47.65 -51.87 11.88
C THR A 3 46.65 -50.85 11.29
N PRO A 4 46.91 -50.30 10.08
CA PRO A 4 45.89 -49.66 9.25
C PRO A 4 45.27 -50.71 8.31
N ASN A 5 44.04 -50.52 7.86
CA ASN A 5 43.45 -51.34 6.80
C ASN A 5 42.88 -50.41 5.72
N ASP A 6 43.57 -50.38 4.59
CA ASP A 6 43.17 -49.77 3.33
C ASP A 6 43.10 -50.91 2.32
N ALA A 7 41.94 -51.10 1.67
CA ALA A 7 41.85 -51.83 0.41
C ALA A 7 40.47 -51.67 -0.27
N SER A 8 40.57 -51.30 -1.55
CA SER A 8 39.71 -51.72 -2.68
C SER A 8 38.43 -50.92 -2.98
N ASN A 9 38.64 -49.92 -3.84
CA ASN A 9 37.72 -49.53 -4.91
C ASN A 9 37.54 -50.70 -5.92
N PRO A 10 36.37 -50.83 -6.57
CA PRO A 10 36.35 -51.22 -7.98
C PRO A 10 35.61 -50.22 -8.87
N GLU A 11 36.26 -49.89 -9.98
CA GLU A 11 35.83 -48.99 -11.05
C GLU A 11 34.75 -49.58 -11.98
N THR A 12 34.00 -48.65 -12.60
CA THR A 12 33.34 -48.67 -13.94
C THR A 12 32.05 -49.47 -14.20
N PRO A 13 31.19 -49.09 -15.20
CA PRO A 13 31.35 -48.02 -16.21
C PRO A 13 30.16 -47.05 -16.40
N GLU A 14 30.49 -45.93 -17.04
CA GLU A 14 29.63 -44.83 -17.46
C GLU A 14 28.61 -45.25 -18.55
N LYS A 15 27.42 -44.62 -18.55
CA LYS A 15 26.41 -44.76 -19.61
C LYS A 15 26.22 -43.41 -20.31
N GLU A 16 26.54 -43.39 -21.61
CA GLU A 16 26.41 -42.27 -22.56
C GLU A 16 25.04 -41.57 -22.50
N THR A 17 25.06 -40.23 -22.59
CA THR A 17 23.86 -39.40 -22.85
C THR A 17 24.00 -38.66 -24.19
N SER A 18 23.00 -38.83 -25.06
CA SER A 18 22.94 -38.31 -26.43
C SER A 18 22.80 -36.76 -26.51
N PRO A 19 23.20 -36.10 -27.61
CA PRO A 19 23.28 -34.63 -27.67
C PRO A 19 21.93 -33.94 -27.99
N ARG A 20 21.64 -32.83 -27.29
CA ARG A 20 20.50 -31.91 -27.53
C ARG A 20 20.71 -31.05 -28.78
N ARG A 21 19.67 -30.91 -29.62
CA ARG A 21 19.57 -29.89 -30.69
C ARG A 21 19.19 -28.52 -30.12
N PRO A 22 19.76 -27.38 -30.60
CA PRO A 22 19.33 -26.05 -30.16
C PRO A 22 18.11 -25.59 -30.95
N SER A 23 17.07 -25.09 -30.26
CA SER A 23 15.94 -24.40 -30.88
C SER A 23 16.25 -22.93 -31.13
N ARG A 24 15.85 -22.47 -32.31
CA ARG A 24 16.10 -21.15 -32.90
C ARG A 24 15.30 -20.06 -32.19
N ALA A 25 15.99 -19.06 -31.62
CA ALA A 25 15.37 -17.88 -31.03
C ALA A 25 14.70 -17.01 -32.10
N LYS A 26 13.39 -16.75 -31.95
CA LYS A 26 12.61 -15.85 -32.79
C LYS A 26 12.52 -14.49 -32.09
N ARG A 27 13.09 -13.48 -32.74
CA ARG A 27 13.12 -12.08 -32.32
C ARG A 27 11.77 -11.45 -32.71
N ASN A 28 11.01 -10.94 -31.74
CA ASN A 28 9.77 -10.22 -32.01
C ASN A 28 9.96 -8.73 -31.69
N THR A 29 9.95 -7.92 -32.74
CA THR A 29 9.68 -6.48 -32.70
C THR A 29 8.19 -6.28 -32.96
N SER A 30 7.48 -5.58 -32.07
CA SER A 30 6.17 -5.02 -32.37
C SER A 30 6.02 -3.68 -31.65
N GLU A 31 5.83 -2.64 -32.44
CA GLU A 31 5.38 -1.31 -32.03
C GLU A 31 4.05 -1.42 -31.26
N GLY A 32 3.94 -0.68 -30.15
CA GLY A 32 2.75 -0.64 -29.29
C GLY A 32 2.67 -1.73 -28.20
N GLY A 33 3.80 -2.34 -27.82
CA GLY A 33 3.84 -3.37 -26.78
C GLY A 33 4.08 -2.83 -25.38
N LEU A 34 3.39 -3.45 -24.40
CA LEU A 34 3.65 -3.31 -22.96
C LEU A 34 5.17 -3.38 -22.70
N VAL A 35 5.74 -2.27 -22.22
CA VAL A 35 7.15 -2.22 -21.86
C VAL A 35 7.36 -2.98 -20.56
N LYS A 36 8.16 -4.05 -20.62
CA LYS A 36 8.57 -4.79 -19.42
C LYS A 36 9.59 -3.94 -18.66
N ALA A 37 9.16 -3.35 -17.54
CA ALA A 37 10.06 -2.67 -16.61
C ALA A 37 11.05 -3.67 -15.99
N GLY A 38 12.33 -3.29 -15.93
CA GLY A 38 13.43 -4.15 -15.51
C GLY A 38 13.36 -4.57 -14.03
N ASP A 39 13.65 -5.85 -13.79
CA ASP A 39 14.08 -6.58 -12.57
C ASP A 39 13.55 -6.24 -11.16
N SER A 40 12.59 -5.35 -11.01
CA SER A 40 11.73 -5.30 -9.82
C SER A 40 10.31 -5.57 -10.26
N GLY A 41 9.80 -6.78 -9.94
CA GLY A 41 8.44 -7.31 -10.16
C GLY A 41 7.59 -6.58 -11.19
N VAL A 42 7.28 -7.22 -12.32
CA VAL A 42 6.58 -6.63 -13.49
C VAL A 42 5.47 -5.66 -13.07
N VAL A 43 5.79 -4.36 -13.07
CA VAL A 43 4.82 -3.29 -12.81
C VAL A 43 4.28 -2.82 -14.15
N PHE A 44 3.01 -3.07 -14.41
CA PHE A 44 2.32 -2.49 -15.56
C PHE A 44 1.86 -1.09 -15.19
N VAL A 45 2.12 -0.12 -16.08
CA VAL A 45 1.64 1.25 -15.92
C VAL A 45 0.57 1.48 -16.98
N LEU A 46 -0.64 1.84 -16.55
CA LEU A 46 -1.75 2.18 -17.43
C LEU A 46 -1.67 3.65 -17.89
N ASP A 47 -2.53 4.04 -18.83
CA ASP A 47 -2.56 5.41 -19.37
C ASP A 47 -2.86 6.46 -18.28
N ASP A 48 -3.64 6.09 -17.26
CA ASP A 48 -3.96 6.93 -16.10
C ASP A 48 -2.88 6.86 -14.99
N GLU A 49 -1.65 6.45 -15.33
CA GLU A 49 -0.50 6.27 -14.42
C GLU A 49 -0.68 5.24 -13.28
N THR A 50 -1.79 4.50 -13.29
CA THR A 50 -2.03 3.44 -12.30
C THR A 50 -1.02 2.32 -12.45
N ARG A 51 -0.39 1.93 -11.33
CA ARG A 51 0.64 0.90 -11.28
C ARG A 51 0.03 -0.42 -10.84
N LEU A 52 0.13 -1.45 -11.66
CA LEU A 52 -0.40 -2.78 -11.39
C LEU A 52 0.74 -3.78 -11.17
N VAL A 53 0.52 -4.72 -10.27
CA VAL A 53 1.42 -5.85 -10.03
C VAL A 53 0.65 -7.15 -10.28
N GLU A 54 1.24 -8.04 -11.07
CA GLU A 54 0.77 -9.41 -11.21
C GLU A 54 0.91 -10.15 -9.88
N THR A 55 -0.15 -10.86 -9.48
CA THR A 55 -0.16 -11.60 -8.22
C THR A 55 -0.70 -13.01 -8.41
N ASP A 56 -0.07 -13.96 -7.74
CA ASP A 56 -0.54 -15.34 -7.62
C ASP A 56 -1.44 -15.54 -6.39
N SER A 57 -1.57 -14.53 -5.53
CA SER A 57 -2.30 -14.63 -4.26
C SER A 57 -3.82 -14.54 -4.41
N LEU A 58 -4.30 -14.00 -5.53
CA LEU A 58 -5.73 -13.86 -5.82
C LEU A 58 -6.18 -14.93 -6.83
N PRO A 59 -7.42 -15.46 -6.68
CA PRO A 59 -7.99 -16.38 -7.66
C PRO A 59 -7.95 -15.80 -9.08
N ASN A 60 -7.55 -16.64 -10.04
CA ASN A 60 -7.37 -16.29 -11.45
C ASN A 60 -6.28 -15.23 -11.73
N HIS A 61 -5.27 -15.12 -10.87
CA HIS A 61 -4.12 -14.22 -11.06
C HIS A 61 -4.52 -12.76 -11.31
N ARG A 62 -5.59 -12.30 -10.65
CA ARG A 62 -6.13 -10.95 -10.83
C ARG A 62 -5.07 -9.92 -10.43
N PRO A 63 -4.62 -9.02 -11.33
CA PRO A 63 -3.64 -7.99 -10.99
C PRO A 63 -4.15 -7.05 -9.89
N ILE A 64 -3.24 -6.53 -9.07
CA ILE A 64 -3.54 -5.59 -7.98
C ILE A 64 -2.91 -4.24 -8.28
N ALA A 65 -3.67 -3.17 -8.06
CA ALA A 65 -3.13 -1.81 -8.12
C ALA A 65 -2.33 -1.47 -6.85
N LEU A 66 -1.18 -0.82 -7.03
CA LEU A 66 -0.39 -0.30 -5.91
C LEU A 66 -1.12 0.89 -5.27
N SER A 67 -1.25 0.84 -3.95
CA SER A 67 -1.81 1.94 -3.15
C SER A 67 -0.69 2.79 -2.52
N SER A 68 -1.00 4.03 -2.17
CA SER A 68 -0.10 4.90 -1.38
C SER A 68 -0.18 4.66 0.13
N PHE A 69 -0.81 3.56 0.57
CA PHE A 69 -0.97 3.24 1.99
C PHE A 69 0.35 2.73 2.58
N GLU A 70 0.82 3.38 3.65
CA GLU A 70 2.06 3.03 4.34
C GLU A 70 1.77 2.27 5.64
N ILE A 71 2.46 1.16 5.83
CA ILE A 71 2.42 0.37 7.07
C ILE A 71 3.67 0.72 7.89
N VAL A 72 3.47 1.28 9.09
CA VAL A 72 4.56 1.73 9.97
C VAL A 72 4.97 0.70 11.03
N GLY A 73 4.14 -0.33 11.23
CA GLY A 73 4.40 -1.39 12.18
C GLY A 73 3.30 -2.45 12.16
N THR A 74 3.43 -3.45 13.02
CA THR A 74 2.46 -4.55 13.15
C THR A 74 2.25 -4.85 14.62
N LEU A 75 1.01 -5.08 15.02
CA LEU A 75 0.63 -5.52 16.36
C LEU A 75 0.33 -7.01 16.34
N ASP A 76 0.98 -7.78 17.22
CA ASP A 76 0.92 -9.26 17.23
C ASP A 76 0.02 -9.85 18.32
N GLN A 77 -0.56 -9.01 19.18
CA GLN A 77 -1.31 -9.47 20.36
C GLN A 77 -2.60 -10.24 20.03
N ALA A 78 -3.12 -10.13 18.81
CA ALA A 78 -4.34 -10.81 18.36
C ALA A 78 -4.26 -11.16 16.86
N GLY A 79 -3.14 -11.79 16.46
CA GLY A 79 -2.75 -12.01 15.06
C GLY A 79 -1.92 -10.85 14.50
N GLN A 80 -1.39 -11.00 13.29
CA GLN A 80 -0.60 -9.96 12.60
C GLN A 80 -1.53 -8.84 12.11
N ARG A 81 -1.61 -7.73 12.84
CA ARG A 81 -2.47 -6.58 12.51
C ARG A 81 -1.60 -5.39 12.09
N PRO A 82 -1.57 -5.02 10.80
CA PRO A 82 -0.76 -3.90 10.34
C PRO A 82 -1.28 -2.59 10.91
N ILE A 83 -0.37 -1.71 11.29
CA ILE A 83 -0.62 -0.34 11.76
C ILE A 83 -0.30 0.60 10.60
N GLY A 84 -1.32 1.27 10.08
CA GLY A 84 -1.19 2.23 9.00
C GLY A 84 -0.74 3.61 9.48
N ALA A 85 0.03 4.31 8.66
CA ALA A 85 0.31 5.73 8.86
C ALA A 85 -0.98 6.55 8.76
N ASN A 86 -1.11 7.58 9.61
CA ASN A 86 -2.22 8.54 9.58
C ASN A 86 -1.73 9.92 10.05
N THR A 87 -2.33 10.99 9.52
CA THR A 87 -2.09 12.39 9.92
C THR A 87 -3.07 12.88 10.99
N PHE A 88 -3.97 12.02 11.49
CA PHE A 88 -4.94 12.35 12.53
C PHE A 88 -4.28 12.70 13.87
N MET A 89 -4.66 13.84 14.45
CA MET A 89 -4.14 14.31 15.73
C MET A 89 -5.09 13.98 16.88
N ILE A 90 -4.55 13.42 17.95
CA ILE A 90 -5.27 13.06 19.17
C ILE A 90 -4.97 14.12 20.24
N SER A 91 -6.02 14.68 20.84
CA SER A 91 -5.93 15.63 21.96
C SER A 91 -5.71 14.91 23.28
N THR A 92 -6.57 13.94 23.60
CA THR A 92 -6.54 13.19 24.86
C THR A 92 -6.97 11.73 24.65
N LEU A 93 -6.52 10.85 25.55
CA LEU A 93 -6.98 9.46 25.65
C LEU A 93 -7.74 9.21 26.97
N ASP A 94 -7.36 9.89 28.04
CA ASP A 94 -7.76 9.53 29.40
C ASP A 94 -9.03 10.23 29.91
N THR A 95 -9.60 11.12 29.10
CA THR A 95 -10.82 11.85 29.48
C THR A 95 -12.06 10.98 29.43
N LEU A 96 -12.05 9.89 28.65
CA LEU A 96 -13.17 8.97 28.50
C LEU A 96 -12.79 7.56 28.99
N PRO A 97 -13.74 6.82 29.59
CA PRO A 97 -13.48 5.48 30.09
C PRO A 97 -13.05 4.53 28.97
N GLY A 98 -12.02 3.71 29.26
CA GLY A 98 -11.45 2.77 28.31
C GLY A 98 -10.46 3.41 27.31
N HIS A 99 -9.81 4.52 27.69
CA HIS A 99 -8.80 5.22 26.88
C HIS A 99 -9.28 5.56 25.47
N ARG A 100 -10.53 6.03 25.35
CA ARG A 100 -11.13 6.34 24.05
C ARG A 100 -10.52 7.64 23.50
N PRO A 101 -9.88 7.60 22.31
CA PRO A 101 -9.23 8.79 21.76
C PRO A 101 -10.23 9.92 21.44
N VAL A 102 -9.88 11.14 21.84
CA VAL A 102 -10.55 12.37 21.45
C VAL A 102 -9.70 13.06 20.39
N GLY A 103 -10.24 13.15 19.16
CA GLY A 103 -9.57 13.80 18.04
C GLY A 103 -9.59 15.32 18.14
N VAL A 104 -8.58 15.96 17.56
CA VAL A 104 -8.59 17.41 17.31
C VAL A 104 -9.47 17.69 16.08
N SER A 105 -10.39 18.64 16.21
CA SER A 105 -11.17 19.16 15.08
C SER A 105 -10.46 20.37 14.48
N THR A 106 -10.37 20.44 13.15
CA THR A 106 -9.93 21.62 12.41
C THR A 106 -11.09 22.57 12.08
N LEU A 107 -12.32 22.25 12.51
CA LEU A 107 -13.49 23.09 12.28
C LEU A 107 -13.39 24.39 13.10
N ILE A 108 -13.57 25.52 12.42
CA ILE A 108 -13.65 26.83 13.05
C ILE A 108 -15.07 27.01 13.59
N ILE A 109 -15.20 27.14 14.92
CA ILE A 109 -16.46 27.38 15.62
C ILE A 109 -16.41 28.81 16.16
N SER A 110 -17.51 29.54 16.09
CA SER A 110 -17.58 30.88 16.69
C SER A 110 -17.77 30.81 18.20
N ASP A 111 -17.09 31.66 18.96
CA ASP A 111 -17.20 31.76 20.44
C ASP A 111 -18.49 32.44 20.94
N LEU A 112 -19.60 32.26 20.21
CA LEU A 112 -20.90 32.78 20.61
C LEU A 112 -21.57 31.82 21.61
N HIS A 113 -21.40 32.09 22.89
CA HIS A 113 -22.08 31.41 24.01
C HIS A 113 -23.54 31.88 24.18
N THR A 114 -24.12 32.47 23.15
CA THR A 114 -25.47 33.07 23.21
C THR A 114 -26.58 32.04 22.98
N LEU A 115 -26.24 30.83 22.53
CA LEU A 115 -27.21 29.76 22.30
C LEU A 115 -27.38 28.87 23.55
N PRO A 116 -28.60 28.48 23.91
CA PRO A 116 -28.83 27.56 25.01
C PRO A 116 -28.09 26.24 24.83
N GLY A 117 -27.25 25.90 25.81
CA GLY A 117 -26.49 24.65 25.84
C GLY A 117 -25.26 24.64 24.92
N ASP A 118 -24.60 25.79 24.73
CA ASP A 118 -23.32 25.93 24.03
C ASP A 118 -23.30 25.25 22.65
N ARG A 119 -24.40 25.40 21.91
CA ARG A 119 -24.55 24.81 20.58
C ARG A 119 -23.53 25.44 19.62
N PRO A 120 -22.61 24.66 19.02
CA PRO A 120 -21.60 25.20 18.13
C PRO A 120 -22.25 25.71 16.84
N ILE A 121 -21.85 26.90 16.40
CA ILE A 121 -22.23 27.47 15.11
C ILE A 121 -20.96 27.87 14.34
N ALA A 122 -21.03 27.79 13.02
CA ALA A 122 -19.95 28.28 12.15
C ALA A 122 -19.94 29.82 12.13
N PRO A 123 -18.77 30.45 12.00
CA PRO A 123 -18.68 31.91 11.84
C PRO A 123 -19.27 32.34 10.49
N ASN A 124 -19.99 33.47 10.48
CA ASN A 124 -20.52 34.05 9.24
C ASN A 124 -19.48 34.85 8.45
N ASP A 125 -18.30 35.09 9.02
CA ASP A 125 -17.26 35.93 8.40
C ASP A 125 -16.38 35.15 7.41
N VAL A 126 -16.42 33.82 7.48
CA VAL A 126 -15.65 32.90 6.62
C VAL A 126 -16.61 32.23 5.62
N ILE A 127 -17.43 33.03 4.94
CA ILE A 127 -18.34 32.59 3.88
C ILE A 127 -17.77 33.02 2.53
N ASP A 128 -17.66 32.07 1.59
CA ASP A 128 -17.31 32.30 0.19
C ASP A 128 -18.54 32.02 -0.69
N PRO A 129 -19.13 33.02 -1.37
CA PRO A 129 -18.68 34.42 -1.48
C PRO A 129 -19.00 35.27 -0.25
N ARG A 130 -18.27 36.38 -0.07
CA ARG A 130 -18.44 37.28 1.09
C ARG A 130 -19.92 37.71 1.25
N PRO A 131 -20.43 37.88 2.48
CA PRO A 131 -21.84 38.22 2.72
C PRO A 131 -22.35 39.43 1.93
N SER A 132 -21.51 40.45 1.68
CA SER A 132 -21.86 41.61 0.85
C SER A 132 -22.27 41.25 -0.59
N VAL A 133 -21.73 40.16 -1.14
CA VAL A 133 -22.08 39.64 -2.46
C VAL A 133 -23.45 38.96 -2.40
N LEU A 134 -23.72 38.17 -1.35
CA LEU A 134 -25.02 37.51 -1.18
C LEU A 134 -26.16 38.51 -0.97
N MET A 135 -25.92 39.59 -0.22
CA MET A 135 -26.93 40.62 0.03
C MET A 135 -27.33 41.41 -1.22
N GLY A 136 -26.53 41.38 -2.29
CA GLY A 136 -26.85 41.99 -3.58
C GLY A 136 -27.87 41.22 -4.42
N TYR A 137 -28.28 40.02 -3.99
CA TYR A 137 -29.30 39.19 -4.67
C TYR A 137 -30.65 39.17 -3.94
N LEU A 138 -30.80 39.97 -2.88
CA LEU A 138 -32.09 40.18 -2.24
C LEU A 138 -32.78 41.36 -2.95
N ASP A 139 -33.89 41.06 -3.63
CA ASP A 139 -34.79 42.04 -4.26
C ASP A 139 -35.70 42.71 -3.22
#